data_AF-A0A923LFV3-F1
#
_entry.id   AF-A0A923LFV3-F1
#
_cell.length_a   1.000
_cell.length_b   1.000
_cell.length_c   1.000
_cell.angle_alpha   90.00
_cell.angle_beta   90.00
_cell.angle_gamma   90.00
#
_symmetry.space_group_name_H-M   'P 1'
#
loop_
_entity.id
_entity.type
_entity.pdbx_description
1 polymer ?
#
loop_
_entity_poly.entity_id
_entity_poly.type
_entity_poly.pdbx_seq_one_letter_code
_entity_poly.pdbx_strand_id
1 'polypeptide(L)'
;WIVVEGQHEPLIDRMSFDIVQNKLKSRQRPGQTNEISLFAGLIKCGECGKSLTIRYTNAKHPQQIYSCKTYNAFGKNHCTQHRIDYDTLYSHVLRKIRECARAALMDGEAVADRLTNTCEAEQREQREAMERSLTRDEERIEVLDKMVMRLYEDMIAGRISEQNFNTMLEKTQTEQAELKAKVSEGRKRLSDEVQLANDAKQWVEAIQEYANITELDAATLNRLIKEIVVHERIDEDKTRHISIEIHFNLKPIPEVEQVTA
;
A
#
# COMPACT_ATOMS: atom_id res chain seq x y z
N TRP A 1 4.27 -23.08 -12.69
CA TRP A 1 3.79 -23.99 -11.63
C TRP A 1 2.40 -23.53 -11.20
N ILE A 2 1.56 -24.42 -10.69
CA ILE A 2 0.24 -24.07 -10.15
C ILE A 2 0.40 -23.92 -8.64
N VAL A 3 -0.02 -22.79 -8.07
CA VAL A 3 -0.05 -22.57 -6.61
C VAL A 3 -1.51 -22.68 -6.17
N VAL A 4 -1.78 -23.55 -5.21
CA VAL A 4 -3.10 -23.67 -4.57
C VAL A 4 -2.93 -23.33 -3.09
N GLU A 5 -3.61 -22.30 -2.63
CA GLU A 5 -3.49 -21.80 -1.26
C GLU A 5 -4.32 -22.64 -0.26
N GLY A 6 -3.94 -22.63 1.03
CA GLY A 6 -4.76 -23.16 2.13
C GLY A 6 -4.80 -24.69 2.28
N GLN A 7 -3.91 -25.44 1.63
CA GLN A 7 -3.91 -26.92 1.68
C GLN A 7 -3.19 -27.52 2.90
N HIS A 8 -2.51 -26.70 3.70
CA HIS A 8 -1.82 -27.13 4.90
C HIS A 8 -1.87 -26.03 5.96
N GLU A 9 -1.69 -26.44 7.22
CA GLU A 9 -1.55 -25.49 8.32
C GLU A 9 -0.35 -24.56 8.06
N PRO A 10 -0.52 -23.23 8.19
CA PRO A 10 0.56 -22.29 7.97
C PRO A 10 1.55 -22.30 9.15
N LEU A 11 2.85 -22.33 8.85
CA LEU A 11 3.91 -22.24 9.88
C LEU A 11 4.08 -20.82 10.43
N ILE A 12 3.76 -19.82 9.60
CA ILE A 12 3.80 -18.39 9.92
C ILE A 12 2.54 -17.75 9.37
N ASP A 13 2.07 -16.70 10.02
CA ASP A 13 0.90 -15.97 9.55
C ASP A 13 1.18 -15.30 8.19
N ARG A 14 0.13 -15.19 7.37
CA ARG A 14 0.25 -14.66 6.00
C ARG A 14 0.76 -13.22 5.99
N MET A 15 0.38 -12.44 6.99
CA MET A 15 0.76 -11.05 7.14
C MET A 15 2.26 -10.88 7.38
N SER A 16 2.85 -11.63 8.33
CA SER A 16 4.30 -11.68 8.54
C SER A 16 5.03 -12.13 7.29
N PHE A 17 4.50 -13.13 6.58
CA PHE A 17 5.06 -13.58 5.31
C PHE A 17 5.08 -12.45 4.27
N ASP A 18 3.97 -11.74 4.10
CA ASP A 18 3.84 -10.66 3.12
C ASP A 18 4.75 -9.46 3.44
N ILE A 19 4.88 -9.10 4.73
CA ILE A 19 5.85 -8.08 5.19
C ILE A 19 7.28 -8.49 4.79
N VAL A 20 7.67 -9.74 5.06
CA VAL A 20 9.01 -10.25 4.72
C VAL A 20 9.22 -10.28 3.21
N GLN A 21 8.24 -10.74 2.42
CA GLN A 21 8.33 -10.75 0.96
C GLN A 21 8.55 -9.34 0.39
N ASN A 22 7.85 -8.34 0.92
CA ASN A 22 8.03 -6.95 0.51
C ASN A 22 9.42 -6.41 0.89
N LYS A 23 9.96 -6.79 2.05
CA LYS A 23 11.33 -6.43 2.45
C LYS A 23 12.40 -7.09 1.58
N LEU A 24 12.18 -8.33 1.17
CA LEU A 24 13.11 -9.02 0.28
C LEU A 24 13.23 -8.30 -1.07
N LYS A 25 12.14 -7.71 -1.58
CA LYS A 25 12.15 -6.88 -2.80
C LYS A 25 12.96 -5.58 -2.63
N SER A 26 12.96 -4.99 -1.43
CA SER A 26 13.65 -3.73 -1.15
C SER A 26 15.09 -3.90 -0.64
N ARG A 27 15.55 -5.14 -0.44
CA ARG A 27 16.87 -5.47 0.09
C ARG A 27 18.00 -4.94 -0.79
N GLN A 28 18.88 -4.13 -0.21
CA GLN A 28 20.13 -3.71 -0.82
C GLN A 28 21.21 -4.79 -0.63
N ARG A 29 22.08 -4.98 -1.62
CA ARG A 29 23.27 -5.83 -1.46
C ARG A 29 24.26 -5.13 -0.51
N PRO A 30 24.90 -5.85 0.43
CA PRO A 30 25.94 -5.27 1.27
C PRO A 30 27.06 -4.67 0.40
N GLY A 31 27.56 -3.51 0.80
CA GLY A 31 28.74 -2.90 0.19
C GLY A 31 30.03 -3.58 0.65
N GLN A 32 31.17 -3.11 0.13
CA GLN A 32 32.52 -3.62 0.44
C GLN A 32 32.85 -3.58 1.95
N THR A 33 32.29 -2.63 2.70
CA THR A 33 32.52 -2.44 4.14
C THR A 33 31.68 -3.33 5.05
N ASN A 34 30.75 -4.13 4.52
CA ASN A 34 29.80 -5.00 5.24
C ASN A 34 28.91 -4.32 6.31
N GLU A 35 29.09 -3.02 6.57
CA GLU A 35 28.21 -2.22 7.42
C GLU A 35 26.95 -1.83 6.66
N ILE A 36 25.82 -2.42 7.06
CA ILE A 36 24.51 -2.10 6.52
C ILE A 36 23.93 -0.97 7.36
N SER A 37 23.60 0.13 6.69
CA SER A 37 22.96 1.27 7.34
C SER A 37 21.55 0.91 7.83
N LEU A 38 21.15 1.46 8.99
CA LEU A 38 19.89 1.15 9.66
C LEU A 38 18.65 1.30 8.75
N PHE A 39 18.62 2.33 7.90
CA PHE A 39 17.51 2.59 6.99
C PHE A 39 17.74 2.08 5.56
N ALA A 40 18.75 1.22 5.35
CA ALA A 40 19.06 0.68 4.03
C ALA A 40 17.85 -0.10 3.46
N GLY A 41 17.48 0.22 2.22
CA GLY A 41 16.33 -0.40 1.55
C GLY A 41 14.98 0.23 1.90
N LEU A 42 14.86 0.93 3.04
CA LEU A 42 13.64 1.62 3.47
C LEU A 42 13.50 3.01 2.86
N ILE A 43 14.60 3.75 2.68
CA ILE A 43 14.52 5.15 2.19
C ILE A 43 14.43 5.22 0.67
N LYS A 44 13.44 5.97 0.17
CA LYS A 44 13.18 6.24 -1.25
C LYS A 44 13.17 7.73 -1.54
N CYS A 45 13.51 8.08 -2.78
CA CYS A 45 13.43 9.43 -3.30
C CYS A 45 12.00 9.69 -3.80
N GLY A 46 11.40 10.78 -3.37
CA GLY A 46 10.05 11.20 -3.76
C GLY A 46 9.92 11.62 -5.22
N GLU A 47 11.00 12.06 -5.86
CA GLU A 47 10.99 12.46 -7.27
C GLU A 47 11.22 11.27 -8.22
N CYS A 48 12.30 10.49 -8.01
CA CYS A 48 12.69 9.43 -8.95
C CYS A 48 12.32 8.01 -8.50
N GLY A 49 11.75 7.83 -7.30
CA GLY A 49 11.37 6.54 -6.72
C GLY A 49 12.53 5.62 -6.34
N LYS A 50 13.77 5.94 -6.71
CA LYS A 50 14.96 5.11 -6.40
C LYS A 50 15.40 5.31 -4.96
N SER A 51 16.17 4.35 -4.43
CA SER A 51 16.65 4.40 -3.05
C SER A 51 17.69 5.49 -2.81
N LEU A 52 17.74 6.01 -1.59
CA LEU A 52 18.84 6.86 -1.13
C LEU A 52 20.00 6.00 -0.63
N THR A 53 21.23 6.47 -0.83
CA THR A 53 22.46 5.80 -0.40
C THR A 53 23.17 6.62 0.68
N ILE A 54 23.67 5.93 1.72
CA ILE A 54 24.47 6.55 2.77
C ILE A 54 25.84 6.98 2.21
N ARG A 55 26.31 8.16 2.60
CA ARG A 55 27.62 8.72 2.29
C ARG A 55 28.12 9.56 3.46
N TYR A 56 29.40 9.89 3.44
CA TYR A 56 30.00 10.85 4.36
C TYR A 56 30.19 12.20 3.68
N THR A 57 30.01 13.30 4.41
CA THR A 57 30.33 14.65 3.92
C THR A 57 31.85 14.84 3.81
N ASN A 58 32.27 15.66 2.85
CA ASN A 58 33.69 16.01 2.66
C ASN A 58 34.12 17.17 3.58
N ALA A 59 33.70 17.14 4.84
CA ALA A 59 34.01 18.17 5.83
C ALA A 59 35.15 17.72 6.76
N LYS A 60 35.73 18.66 7.54
CA LYS A 60 36.76 18.36 8.56
C LYS A 60 36.27 17.32 9.58
N HIS A 61 34.96 17.32 9.85
CA HIS A 61 34.26 16.31 10.64
C HIS A 61 33.20 15.67 9.74
N PRO A 62 33.50 14.54 9.08
CA PRO A 62 32.57 13.88 8.18
C PRO A 62 31.29 13.46 8.91
N GLN A 63 30.14 13.84 8.36
CA GLN A 63 28.81 13.48 8.85
C GLN A 63 28.17 12.46 7.91
N GLN A 64 27.38 11.55 8.47
CA GLN A 64 26.62 10.59 7.69
C GLN A 64 25.37 11.25 7.09
N ILE A 65 25.20 11.09 5.78
CA ILE A 65 24.08 11.64 5.02
C ILE A 65 23.50 10.59 4.08
N TYR A 66 22.20 10.66 3.84
CA TYR A 66 21.54 9.99 2.74
C TYR A 66 21.39 10.93 1.57
N SER A 67 21.51 10.39 0.35
CA SER A 67 21.33 11.16 -0.88
C SER A 67 20.85 10.29 -2.02
N CYS A 68 20.11 10.88 -2.96
CA CYS A 68 19.50 10.13 -4.06
C CYS A 68 20.54 9.41 -4.92
N LYS A 69 20.36 8.10 -5.12
CA LYS A 69 21.23 7.29 -5.97
C LYS A 69 21.25 7.76 -7.42
N THR A 70 20.10 8.18 -7.96
CA THR A 70 19.98 8.67 -9.35
C THR A 70 20.78 9.94 -9.54
N TYR A 71 20.63 10.91 -8.64
CA TYR A 71 21.42 12.14 -8.67
C TYR A 71 22.92 11.84 -8.57
N ASN A 72 23.31 10.91 -7.70
CA ASN A 72 24.71 10.56 -7.51
C ASN A 72 25.35 9.94 -8.75
N ALA A 73 24.59 9.17 -9.52
CA ALA A 73 25.07 8.48 -10.71
C ALA A 73 24.98 9.34 -11.98
N PHE A 74 23.91 10.11 -12.14
CA PHE A 74 23.57 10.79 -13.40
C PHE A 74 23.46 12.32 -13.28
N GLY A 75 23.57 12.88 -12.08
CA GLY A 75 23.56 14.31 -11.82
C GLY A 75 22.17 14.95 -11.82
N LYS A 76 22.17 16.29 -11.74
CA LYS A 76 20.98 17.14 -11.53
C LYS A 76 19.90 17.06 -12.63
N ASN A 77 20.27 16.57 -13.82
CA ASN A 77 19.34 16.48 -14.95
C ASN A 77 18.35 15.31 -14.80
N HIS A 78 18.61 14.39 -13.87
CA HIS A 78 17.80 13.17 -13.69
C HIS A 78 17.06 13.11 -12.35
N CYS A 79 17.47 13.91 -11.37
CA CYS A 79 16.86 14.05 -10.05
C CYS A 79 17.56 15.20 -9.32
N THR A 80 16.95 15.79 -8.30
CA THR A 80 17.67 16.65 -7.34
C THR A 80 18.39 15.83 -6.26
N GLN A 81 19.15 16.49 -5.38
CA GLN A 81 20.05 15.79 -4.46
C GLN A 81 19.30 14.91 -3.46
N HIS A 82 18.10 15.34 -3.03
CA HIS A 82 17.29 14.71 -1.98
C HIS A 82 18.19 14.26 -0.83
N ARG A 83 18.85 15.25 -0.20
CA ARG A 83 19.86 15.01 0.82
C ARG A 83 19.25 15.17 2.19
N ILE A 84 19.36 14.15 3.04
CA ILE A 84 18.99 14.26 4.45
C ILE A 84 20.11 13.74 5.35
N ASP A 85 20.36 14.44 6.46
CA ASP A 85 21.37 14.02 7.42
C ASP A 85 20.85 12.84 8.26
N TYR A 86 21.76 11.91 8.61
CA TYR A 86 21.39 10.67 9.30
C TYR A 86 20.70 10.93 10.65
N ASP A 87 21.29 11.80 11.49
CA ASP A 87 20.77 12.09 12.83
C ASP A 87 19.39 12.78 12.78
N THR A 88 19.20 13.66 11.79
CA THR A 88 17.91 14.31 11.52
C THR A 88 16.84 13.28 11.16
N LEU A 89 17.16 12.35 10.24
CA LEU A 89 16.23 11.28 9.89
C LEU A 89 15.95 10.35 11.08
N TYR A 90 17.00 9.95 11.81
CA TYR A 90 16.90 9.06 12.95
C TYR A 90 15.98 9.63 14.05
N SER A 91 16.26 10.86 14.47
CA SER A 91 15.49 11.55 15.50
C SER A 91 14.04 11.77 15.07
N HIS A 92 13.82 12.11 13.80
CA HIS A 92 12.48 12.32 13.25
C HIS A 92 11.65 11.02 13.25
N VAL A 93 12.22 9.93 12.75
CA VAL A 93 11.53 8.62 12.72
C VAL A 93 11.22 8.11 14.14
N LEU A 94 12.19 8.23 15.05
CA LEU A 94 12.02 7.83 16.45
C LEU A 94 10.91 8.62 17.14
N ARG A 95 10.93 9.95 16.97
CA ARG A 95 9.89 10.83 17.49
C ARG A 95 8.52 10.43 16.94
N LYS A 96 8.42 10.20 15.64
CA LYS A 96 7.15 9.89 14.98
C LYS A 96 6.56 8.56 15.45
N ILE A 97 7.38 7.51 15.57
CA ILE A 97 6.95 6.22 16.12
C ILE A 97 6.37 6.42 17.53
N ARG A 98 7.07 7.15 18.40
CA ARG A 98 6.59 7.42 19.77
C ARG A 98 5.30 8.23 19.79
N GLU A 99 5.16 9.24 18.92
CA GLU A 99 3.93 10.03 18.81
C GLU A 99 2.73 9.17 18.40
N CYS A 100 2.87 8.37 17.35
CA CYS A 100 1.83 7.45 16.93
C CYS A 100 1.49 6.41 18.01
N ALA A 101 2.50 5.85 18.67
CA ALA A 101 2.32 4.90 19.76
C ALA A 101 1.55 5.50 20.94
N ARG A 102 1.89 6.73 21.35
CA ARG A 102 1.14 7.44 22.40
C ARG A 102 -0.28 7.75 21.99
N ALA A 103 -0.51 8.17 20.74
CA ALA A 103 -1.86 8.41 20.24
C ALA A 103 -2.70 7.12 20.28
N ALA A 104 -2.12 6.00 19.84
CA ALA A 104 -2.75 4.68 19.87
C ALA A 104 -3.04 4.16 21.29
N LEU A 105 -2.22 4.53 22.28
CA LEU A 105 -2.46 4.20 23.70
C LEU A 105 -3.56 5.05 24.33
N MET A 106 -3.70 6.31 23.91
CA MET A 106 -4.70 7.22 24.47
C MET A 106 -6.10 6.88 23.97
N ASP A 107 -6.24 6.67 22.66
CA ASP A 107 -7.52 6.36 22.03
C ASP A 107 -7.29 5.60 20.72
N GLY A 108 -7.07 4.28 20.84
CA GLY A 108 -6.79 3.41 19.71
C GLY A 108 -7.94 3.33 18.71
N GLU A 109 -9.18 3.40 19.19
CA GLU A 109 -10.40 3.33 18.36
C GLU A 109 -10.52 4.60 17.51
N ALA A 110 -10.41 5.79 18.10
CA ALA A 110 -10.40 7.04 17.33
C ALA A 110 -9.20 7.16 16.38
N VAL A 111 -8.06 6.54 16.70
CA VAL A 111 -6.94 6.44 15.75
C VAL A 111 -7.29 5.51 14.58
N ALA A 112 -7.84 4.33 14.84
CA ALA A 112 -8.25 3.39 13.79
C ALA A 112 -9.28 4.03 12.85
N ASP A 113 -10.30 4.70 13.39
CA ASP A 113 -11.35 5.38 12.61
C ASP A 113 -10.80 6.51 11.73
N ARG A 114 -9.84 7.28 12.24
CA ARG A 114 -9.14 8.31 11.45
C ARG A 114 -8.31 7.70 10.33
N LEU A 115 -7.75 6.51 10.54
CA LEU A 115 -6.97 5.81 9.52
C LEU A 115 -7.84 5.23 8.41
N THR A 116 -9.06 4.82 8.74
CA THR A 116 -10.04 4.34 7.77
C THR A 116 -10.89 5.46 7.17
N ASN A 117 -10.80 6.70 7.69
CA ASN A 117 -11.65 7.84 7.32
C ASN A 117 -13.15 7.50 7.37
N THR A 118 -13.56 6.68 8.33
CA THR A 118 -14.92 6.12 8.38
C THR A 118 -15.82 6.92 9.30
N CYS A 119 -16.86 7.55 8.74
CA CYS A 119 -18.11 7.72 9.47
C CYS A 119 -18.84 6.37 9.42
N GLU A 120 -18.87 5.64 10.55
CA GLU A 120 -19.34 4.24 10.58
C GLU A 120 -20.74 4.04 10.00
N ALA A 121 -21.65 4.99 10.24
CA ALA A 121 -23.04 4.89 9.82
C ALA A 121 -23.22 5.04 8.30
N GLU A 122 -22.63 6.09 7.70
CA GLU A 122 -22.73 6.35 6.26
C GLU A 122 -22.03 5.27 5.44
N GLN A 123 -20.87 4.80 5.91
CA GLN A 123 -20.12 3.73 5.25
C GLN A 123 -20.85 2.39 5.33
N ARG A 124 -21.48 2.06 6.46
CA ARG A 124 -22.30 0.86 6.58
C ARG A 124 -23.44 0.86 5.57
N GLU A 125 -24.17 1.97 5.46
CA GLU A 125 -25.27 2.09 4.50
C GLU A 125 -24.78 1.98 3.05
N GLN A 126 -23.69 2.66 2.69
CA GLN A 126 -23.08 2.56 1.36
C GLN A 126 -22.63 1.13 1.04
N ARG A 127 -22.00 0.46 2.02
CA ARG A 127 -21.55 -0.93 1.90
C ARG A 127 -22.73 -1.87 1.69
N GLU A 128 -23.77 -1.77 2.51
CA GLU A 128 -24.99 -2.58 2.39
C GLU A 128 -25.73 -2.30 1.08
N ALA A 129 -25.72 -1.06 0.59
CA ALA A 129 -26.28 -0.72 -0.72
C ALA A 129 -25.46 -1.35 -1.87
N MET A 130 -24.13 -1.32 -1.78
CA MET A 130 -23.24 -1.94 -2.75
C MET A 130 -23.37 -3.47 -2.75
N GLU A 131 -23.39 -4.12 -1.58
CA GLU A 131 -23.61 -5.57 -1.45
C GLU A 131 -24.97 -5.96 -2.07
N ARG A 132 -26.05 -5.22 -1.79
CA ARG A 132 -27.36 -5.46 -2.43
C ARG A 132 -27.33 -5.28 -3.96
N SER A 133 -26.59 -4.29 -4.46
CA SER A 133 -26.42 -4.12 -5.91
C SER A 133 -25.69 -5.30 -6.54
N LEU A 134 -24.64 -5.80 -5.88
CA LEU A 134 -23.87 -6.94 -6.37
C LEU A 134 -24.71 -8.22 -6.39
N THR A 135 -25.50 -8.47 -5.35
CA THR A 135 -26.44 -9.61 -5.34
C THR A 135 -27.43 -9.53 -6.50
N ARG A 136 -27.97 -8.35 -6.81
CA ARG A 136 -28.86 -8.16 -7.95
C ARG A 136 -28.18 -8.41 -9.29
N ASP A 137 -26.94 -7.94 -9.45
CA ASP A 137 -26.16 -8.16 -10.67
C ASP A 137 -25.83 -9.66 -10.84
N GLU A 138 -25.57 -10.38 -9.74
CA GLU A 138 -25.36 -11.84 -9.73
C GLU A 138 -26.62 -12.62 -10.10
N GLU A 139 -27.77 -12.29 -9.51
CA GLU A 139 -29.06 -12.86 -9.88
C GLU A 139 -29.37 -12.63 -11.37
N ARG A 140 -29.03 -11.43 -11.90
CA ARG A 140 -29.20 -11.12 -13.32
C ARG A 140 -28.29 -12.00 -14.19
N ILE A 141 -27.03 -12.19 -13.81
CA ILE A 141 -26.12 -13.11 -14.51
C ILE A 141 -26.70 -14.52 -14.57
N GLU A 142 -27.25 -15.05 -13.48
CA GLU A 142 -27.89 -16.38 -13.46
C GLU A 142 -29.11 -16.46 -14.40
N VAL A 143 -29.89 -15.39 -14.48
CA VAL A 143 -31.03 -15.30 -15.42
C VAL A 143 -30.54 -15.30 -16.86
N LEU A 144 -29.48 -14.55 -17.17
CA LEU A 144 -28.86 -14.50 -18.49
C LEU A 144 -28.30 -15.87 -18.89
N ASP A 145 -27.66 -16.60 -17.97
CA ASP A 145 -27.17 -17.96 -18.22
C ASP A 145 -28.31 -18.92 -18.61
N LYS A 146 -29.43 -18.88 -17.87
CA LYS A 146 -30.63 -19.66 -18.22
C LYS A 146 -31.24 -19.24 -19.56
N MET A 147 -31.16 -17.95 -19.91
CA MET A 147 -31.64 -17.43 -21.19
C MET A 147 -30.80 -17.96 -22.36
N VAL A 148 -29.47 -18.04 -22.22
CA VAL A 148 -28.59 -18.64 -23.23
C VAL A 148 -28.96 -20.10 -23.50
N MET A 149 -29.21 -20.90 -22.44
CA MET A 149 -29.62 -22.30 -22.58
C MET A 149 -30.95 -22.42 -23.36
N ARG A 150 -31.95 -21.58 -23.04
CA ARG A 150 -33.24 -21.57 -23.74
C ARG A 150 -33.13 -21.12 -25.20
N LEU A 151 -32.32 -20.10 -25.49
CA LEU A 151 -32.09 -19.65 -26.85
C LEU A 151 -31.53 -20.79 -27.72
N TYR A 152 -30.63 -21.60 -27.17
CA TYR A 152 -30.08 -22.76 -27.86
C TYR A 152 -31.13 -23.84 -28.12
N GLU A 153 -31.97 -24.15 -27.13
CA GLU A 153 -33.09 -25.10 -27.28
C GLU A 153 -34.10 -24.65 -28.35
N ASP A 154 -34.43 -23.36 -28.38
CA ASP A 154 -35.38 -22.77 -29.32
C ASP A 154 -34.85 -22.77 -30.75
N MET A 155 -33.53 -22.56 -30.92
CA MET A 155 -32.85 -22.65 -32.21
C MET A 155 -32.90 -24.08 -32.75
N ILE A 156 -32.56 -25.09 -31.94
CA ILE A 156 -32.61 -26.51 -32.36
C ILE A 156 -34.04 -26.94 -32.70
N ALA A 157 -35.04 -26.44 -31.96
CA ALA A 157 -36.45 -26.70 -32.23
C ALA A 157 -36.99 -25.96 -33.48
N GLY A 158 -36.16 -25.13 -34.15
CA GLY A 158 -36.56 -24.36 -35.32
C GLY A 158 -37.54 -23.22 -35.02
N ARG A 159 -37.71 -22.83 -33.75
CA ARG A 159 -38.61 -21.74 -33.33
C ARG A 159 -38.03 -20.36 -33.63
N ILE A 160 -36.71 -20.25 -33.76
CA ILE A 160 -35.98 -19.04 -34.13
C ILE A 160 -34.96 -19.33 -35.22
N SER A 161 -34.66 -18.33 -36.05
CA SER A 161 -33.59 -18.42 -37.06
C SER A 161 -32.21 -18.32 -36.42
N GLU A 162 -31.20 -18.88 -37.07
CA GLU A 162 -29.78 -18.78 -36.65
C GLU A 162 -29.32 -17.32 -36.53
N GLN A 163 -29.74 -16.45 -37.46
CA GLN A 163 -29.42 -15.03 -37.39
C GLN A 163 -29.96 -14.36 -36.12
N ASN A 164 -31.22 -14.66 -35.75
CA ASN A 164 -31.82 -14.13 -34.52
C ASN A 164 -31.14 -14.69 -33.27
N PHE A 165 -30.78 -15.98 -33.28
CA PHE A 165 -30.01 -16.60 -32.20
C PHE A 165 -28.68 -15.88 -31.98
N ASN A 166 -27.89 -15.67 -33.05
CA ASN A 166 -26.59 -15.00 -32.96
C ASN A 166 -26.71 -13.59 -32.39
N THR A 167 -27.68 -12.80 -32.86
CA THR A 167 -27.89 -11.43 -32.34
C THR A 167 -28.34 -11.42 -30.87
N MET A 168 -29.23 -12.33 -30.45
CA MET A 168 -29.68 -12.39 -29.05
C MET A 168 -28.58 -12.92 -28.13
N LEU A 169 -27.80 -13.90 -28.60
CA LEU A 169 -26.66 -14.44 -27.89
C LEU A 169 -25.58 -13.38 -27.67
N GLU A 170 -25.22 -12.63 -28.72
CA GLU A 170 -24.22 -11.55 -28.63
C GLU A 170 -24.62 -10.48 -27.60
N LYS A 171 -25.88 -10.04 -27.62
CA LYS A 171 -26.41 -9.08 -26.63
C LYS A 171 -26.34 -9.64 -25.21
N THR A 172 -26.76 -10.89 -25.04
CA THR A 172 -26.78 -11.57 -23.74
C THR A 172 -25.37 -11.74 -23.18
N GLN A 173 -24.41 -12.16 -24.03
CA GLN A 173 -23.01 -12.32 -23.66
C GLN A 173 -22.34 -11.00 -23.32
N THR A 174 -22.65 -9.93 -24.07
CA THR A 174 -22.15 -8.58 -23.78
C THR A 174 -22.63 -8.11 -22.40
N GLU A 175 -23.93 -8.20 -22.12
CA GLU A 175 -24.50 -7.84 -20.82
C GLU A 175 -23.88 -8.67 -19.69
N GLN A 176 -23.71 -9.98 -19.90
CA GLN A 176 -23.10 -10.87 -18.92
C GLN A 176 -21.64 -10.50 -18.62
N ALA A 177 -20.87 -10.13 -19.65
CA ALA A 177 -19.48 -9.71 -19.49
C ALA A 177 -19.35 -8.40 -18.68
N GLU A 178 -20.21 -7.42 -18.98
CA GLU A 178 -20.27 -6.15 -18.25
C GLU A 178 -20.64 -6.37 -16.78
N LEU A 179 -21.68 -7.16 -16.51
CA LEU A 179 -22.11 -7.48 -15.14
C LEU A 179 -21.03 -8.26 -14.39
N LYS A 180 -20.37 -9.24 -15.00
CA LYS A 180 -19.26 -9.99 -14.38
C LYS A 180 -18.08 -9.08 -14.03
N ALA A 181 -17.72 -8.16 -14.91
CA ALA A 181 -16.67 -7.18 -14.63
C ALA A 181 -17.04 -6.29 -13.44
N LYS A 182 -18.27 -5.75 -13.44
CA LYS A 182 -18.80 -4.92 -12.35
C LYS A 182 -18.85 -5.66 -11.01
N VAL A 183 -19.29 -6.93 -11.02
CA VAL A 183 -19.32 -7.77 -9.83
C VAL A 183 -17.92 -8.04 -9.29
N SER A 184 -16.97 -8.37 -10.18
CA SER A 184 -15.58 -8.60 -9.80
C SER A 184 -14.93 -7.35 -9.20
N GLU A 185 -15.15 -6.18 -9.79
CA GLU A 185 -14.62 -4.91 -9.29
C GLU A 185 -15.24 -4.53 -7.94
N GLY A 186 -16.57 -4.62 -7.82
CA GLY A 186 -17.26 -4.31 -6.57
C GLY A 186 -16.90 -5.25 -5.42
N ARG A 187 -16.78 -6.56 -5.68
CA ARG A 187 -16.30 -7.53 -4.67
C ARG A 187 -14.86 -7.23 -4.24
N LYS A 188 -13.99 -6.86 -5.18
CA LYS A 188 -12.62 -6.47 -4.85
C LYS A 188 -12.61 -5.23 -3.96
N ARG A 189 -13.38 -4.20 -4.29
CA ARG A 189 -13.49 -2.98 -3.49
C ARG A 189 -13.96 -3.26 -2.06
N LEU A 190 -15.02 -4.06 -1.89
CA LEU A 190 -15.49 -4.47 -0.57
C LEU A 190 -14.43 -5.23 0.23
N SER A 191 -13.69 -6.12 -0.44
CA SER A 191 -12.58 -6.86 0.17
C SER A 191 -11.46 -5.92 0.60
N ASP A 192 -11.10 -4.95 -0.24
CA ASP A 192 -10.05 -3.96 0.03
C ASP A 192 -10.44 -3.06 1.22
N GLU A 193 -11.71 -2.65 1.33
CA GLU A 193 -12.24 -1.87 2.45
C GLU A 193 -12.19 -2.66 3.78
N VAL A 194 -12.56 -3.94 3.76
CA VAL A 194 -12.46 -4.82 4.95
C VAL A 194 -11.00 -5.03 5.36
N GLN A 195 -10.11 -5.25 4.38
CA GLN A 195 -8.69 -5.40 4.65
C GLN A 195 -8.12 -4.12 5.26
N LEU A 196 -8.49 -2.94 4.75
CA LEU A 196 -8.06 -1.65 5.27
C LEU A 196 -8.42 -1.46 6.75
N ALA A 197 -9.65 -1.83 7.12
CA ALA A 197 -10.12 -1.73 8.51
C ALA A 197 -9.38 -2.70 9.44
N ASN A 198 -9.09 -3.91 8.97
CA ASN A 198 -8.31 -4.88 9.73
C ASN A 198 -6.85 -4.43 9.90
N ASP A 199 -6.23 -3.94 8.82
CA ASP A 199 -4.85 -3.42 8.82
C ASP A 199 -4.72 -2.25 9.80
N ALA A 200 -5.70 -1.32 9.80
CA ALA A 200 -5.72 -0.20 10.74
C ALA A 200 -5.76 -0.65 12.21
N LYS A 201 -6.62 -1.62 12.55
CA LYS A 201 -6.71 -2.18 13.91
C LYS A 201 -5.41 -2.87 14.33
N GLN A 202 -4.88 -3.73 13.46
CA GLN A 202 -3.61 -4.42 13.72
C GLN A 202 -2.45 -3.45 13.86
N TRP A 203 -2.43 -2.37 13.08
CA TRP A 203 -1.41 -1.33 13.20
C TRP A 203 -1.49 -0.62 14.56
N VAL A 204 -2.69 -0.25 15.01
CA VAL A 204 -2.91 0.37 16.32
C VAL A 204 -2.39 -0.54 17.44
N GLU A 205 -2.75 -1.82 17.42
CA GLU A 205 -2.26 -2.79 18.40
C GLU A 205 -0.73 -2.93 18.35
N ALA A 206 -0.16 -3.04 17.16
CA ALA A 206 1.28 -3.25 16.99
C ALA A 206 2.10 -2.04 17.44
N ILE A 207 1.62 -0.80 17.23
CA ILE A 207 2.42 0.40 17.53
C ILE A 207 2.40 0.80 19.01
N GLN A 208 1.38 0.40 19.78
CA GLN A 208 1.23 0.74 21.20
C GLN A 208 2.45 0.35 22.06
N GLU A 209 3.09 -0.78 21.74
CA GLU A 209 4.29 -1.28 22.44
C GLU A 209 5.50 -0.34 22.34
N TYR A 210 5.48 0.61 21.40
CA TYR A 210 6.63 1.42 21.04
C TYR A 210 6.62 2.84 21.64
N ALA A 211 5.73 3.15 22.59
CA ALA A 211 5.60 4.50 23.15
C ALA A 211 6.86 4.98 23.91
N ASN A 212 7.61 4.04 24.49
CA ASN A 212 8.75 4.31 25.37
C ASN A 212 10.10 3.82 24.84
N ILE A 213 10.20 3.41 23.56
CA ILE A 213 11.49 2.98 23.00
C ILE A 213 12.51 4.10 23.10
N THR A 214 13.74 3.81 23.47
CA THR A 214 14.83 4.81 23.57
C THR A 214 15.59 4.96 22.26
N GLU A 215 15.73 3.86 21.52
CA GLU A 215 16.55 3.75 20.32
C GLU A 215 15.81 2.99 19.21
N LEU A 216 16.16 3.29 17.96
CA LEU A 216 15.73 2.53 16.79
C LEU A 216 16.73 1.41 16.49
N ASP A 217 16.20 0.20 16.32
CA ASP A 217 16.95 -0.92 15.78
C ASP A 217 16.33 -1.42 14.46
N ALA A 218 17.08 -2.27 13.75
CA ALA A 218 16.64 -2.78 12.47
C ALA A 218 15.37 -3.64 12.60
N ALA A 219 15.17 -4.31 13.73
CA ALA A 219 13.98 -5.13 13.96
C ALA A 219 12.72 -4.27 14.08
N THR A 220 12.77 -3.19 14.88
CA THR A 220 11.66 -2.23 15.07
C THR A 220 11.29 -1.56 13.75
N LEU A 221 12.27 -1.02 13.03
CA LEU A 221 12.03 -0.40 11.73
C LEU A 221 11.46 -1.40 10.74
N ASN A 222 11.95 -2.65 10.77
CA ASN A 222 11.42 -3.63 9.87
C ASN A 222 9.97 -3.99 10.20
N ARG A 223 9.63 -4.14 11.47
CA ARG A 223 8.26 -4.45 11.88
C ARG A 223 7.28 -3.30 11.58
N LEU A 224 7.68 -2.05 11.81
CA LEU A 224 6.77 -0.92 11.76
C LEU A 224 6.76 -0.17 10.44
N ILE A 225 7.86 -0.13 9.70
CA ILE A 225 8.03 0.74 8.53
C ILE A 225 8.11 -0.09 7.25
N LYS A 226 7.28 0.32 6.27
CA LYS A 226 7.28 -0.17 4.90
C LYS A 226 8.35 0.55 4.09
N GLU A 227 8.27 1.89 4.05
CA GLU A 227 9.24 2.75 3.40
C GLU A 227 9.20 4.18 3.95
N ILE A 228 10.28 4.93 3.70
CA ILE A 228 10.40 6.34 4.07
C ILE A 228 10.71 7.10 2.79
N VAL A 229 9.82 7.99 2.36
CA VAL A 229 9.99 8.78 1.14
C VAL A 229 10.50 10.16 1.51
N VAL A 230 11.63 10.55 0.95
CA VAL A 230 12.23 11.88 1.13
C VAL A 230 11.92 12.70 -0.11
N HIS A 231 11.21 13.80 0.08
CA HIS A 231 10.90 14.78 -0.95
C HIS A 231 11.76 16.03 -0.76
N GLU A 232 12.11 16.68 -1.87
CA GLU A 232 12.86 17.93 -1.87
C GLU A 232 12.11 18.94 -2.75
N ARG A 233 11.85 20.13 -2.19
CA ARG A 233 11.33 21.28 -2.93
C ARG A 233 12.33 22.41 -2.82
N ILE A 234 12.63 23.06 -3.95
CA ILE A 234 13.54 24.20 -4.00
C ILE A 234 12.72 25.40 -4.44
N ASP A 235 12.65 26.42 -3.59
CA ASP A 235 11.92 27.65 -3.91
C ASP A 235 12.76 28.58 -4.79
N GLU A 236 12.13 29.65 -5.30
CA GLU A 236 12.77 30.63 -6.21
C GLU A 236 14.00 31.29 -5.57
N ASP A 237 13.99 31.46 -4.24
CA ASP A 237 15.10 31.97 -3.43
C ASP A 237 16.25 30.96 -3.24
N LYS A 238 16.16 29.77 -3.85
CA LYS A 238 17.09 28.64 -3.72
C LYS A 238 17.13 28.01 -2.32
N THR A 239 16.17 28.34 -1.46
CA THR A 239 15.96 27.65 -0.18
C THR A 239 15.48 26.23 -0.46
N ARG A 240 16.07 25.25 0.25
CA ARG A 240 15.71 23.83 0.10
C ARG A 240 14.80 23.42 1.25
N HIS A 241 13.64 22.90 0.91
CA HIS A 241 12.67 22.33 1.84
C HIS A 241 12.68 20.82 1.68
N ILE A 242 12.86 20.11 2.78
CA ILE A 242 12.82 18.65 2.80
C ILE A 242 11.53 18.24 3.50
N SER A 243 10.79 17.31 2.92
CA SER A 243 9.70 16.63 3.63
C SER A 243 9.95 15.14 3.68
N ILE A 244 9.62 14.55 4.82
CA ILE A 244 9.75 13.12 5.07
C ILE A 244 8.34 12.57 5.18
N GLU A 245 8.07 11.56 4.37
CA GLU A 245 6.83 10.80 4.38
C GLU A 245 7.15 9.39 4.88
N ILE A 246 6.50 8.98 5.98
CA ILE A 246 6.72 7.66 6.59
C ILE A 246 5.52 6.77 6.29
N HIS A 247 5.76 5.71 5.52
CA HIS A 247 4.78 4.66 5.27
C HIS A 247 5.02 3.56 6.30
N PHE A 248 4.09 3.42 7.25
CA PHE A 248 4.11 2.30 8.17
C PHE A 248 3.56 1.05 7.48
N ASN A 249 4.00 -0.13 7.93
CA ASN A 249 3.33 -1.37 7.58
C ASN A 249 1.90 -1.29 8.14
N LEU A 250 0.89 -1.66 7.35
CA LEU A 250 -0.51 -1.77 7.79
C LEU A 250 -1.21 -0.45 8.14
N LYS A 251 -0.52 0.70 8.05
CA LYS A 251 -1.15 2.01 8.18
C LYS A 251 -1.69 2.45 6.82
N PRO A 252 -3.01 2.67 6.69
CA PRO A 252 -3.67 3.08 5.44
C PRO A 252 -3.14 4.39 4.83
N ILE A 253 -2.84 5.37 5.69
CA ILE A 253 -2.53 6.75 5.29
C ILE A 253 -1.08 7.07 5.66
N PRO A 254 -0.24 7.47 4.70
CA PRO A 254 1.11 7.95 5.01
C PRO A 254 1.05 9.32 5.68
N GLU A 255 1.95 9.55 6.64
CA GLU A 255 2.10 10.85 7.27
C GLU A 255 3.23 11.61 6.59
N VAL A 256 2.89 12.77 6.01
CA VAL A 256 3.84 13.70 5.41
C VAL A 256 4.13 14.82 6.42
N GLU A 257 5.38 14.94 6.85
CA GLU A 257 5.83 16.07 7.66
C GLU A 257 6.96 16.83 6.95
N GLN A 258 6.91 18.16 7.02
CA GLN A 258 8.02 19.00 6.59
C GLN A 258 9.10 18.98 7.66
N VAL A 259 10.35 18.79 7.24
CA VAL A 259 11.52 18.82 8.11
C VAL A 259 12.42 19.95 7.63
N THR A 260 12.55 20.97 8.46
CA THR A 260 13.56 22.01 8.25
C THR A 260 14.94 21.40 8.47
N ALA A 261 15.75 21.36 7.41
CA ALA A 261 17.17 21.03 7.47
C ALA A 261 18.01 22.26 7.86
#